data_AF-A0A365PA99-F1
#
_entry.id   AF-A0A365PA99-F1
#
_cell.length_a   1.000
_cell.length_b   1.000
_cell.length_c   1.000
_cell.angle_alpha   90.00
_cell.angle_beta   90.00
_cell.angle_gamma   90.00
#
_symmetry.space_group_name_H-M   'P 1'
#
loop_
_entity.id
_entity.type
_entity.pdbx_description
1 polymer ?
#
loop_
_entity_poly.entity_id
_entity_poly.type
_entity_poly.pdbx_seq_one_letter_code
_entity_poly.pdbx_strand_id
1 'polypeptide(L)'
;MLSLNLKTVIRWIRGTSLPLRDLSVSETVDARGFPQAHITDSKRHQLAVANLVDGSGVVEPDRISAWTRQVAGLDRLRVSFACDSTTSAPPLLGGLFSAQTKAERKDLTELASIVAVDAPALYDAAALAGLPARPARESDVAGRCGHLLAAAVRTIPDLTELTWHESARSVQVGSVECISFTVSCSDPASGVEASADLSEVLAEWDAGGHIWRTRWMRPFVDPDSVSAIEAADGGRVWSTVTVAGGHEIAHLFLQALRPRTRLRVRHESGRQGVMLAANLGLGVAGFQHATIDTELPR
;
A
#
# COMPACT_ATOMS: atom_id res chain seq x y z
N MET A 1 21.48 41.38 -39.54
CA MET A 1 21.64 39.97 -39.11
C MET A 1 21.70 39.96 -37.59
N LEU A 2 20.55 39.75 -36.95
CA LEU A 2 20.42 39.76 -35.49
C LEU A 2 20.40 38.30 -35.01
N SER A 3 21.39 37.91 -34.21
CA SER A 3 21.45 36.60 -33.57
C SER A 3 20.36 36.51 -32.49
N LEU A 4 19.39 35.62 -32.65
CA LEU A 4 18.48 35.27 -31.58
C LEU A 4 19.22 34.43 -30.53
N ASN A 5 19.38 35.04 -29.35
CA ASN A 5 19.92 34.45 -28.15
C ASN A 5 18.92 33.39 -27.62
N LEU A 6 19.29 32.12 -27.69
CA LEU A 6 18.46 30.95 -27.34
C LEU A 6 18.38 30.76 -25.81
N LYS A 7 18.02 31.82 -25.10
CA LYS A 7 17.74 31.84 -23.66
C LYS A 7 16.33 32.34 -23.40
N THR A 8 15.34 31.59 -23.89
CA THR A 8 13.93 31.83 -23.56
C THR A 8 13.20 30.51 -23.34
N VAL A 9 13.11 30.14 -22.05
CA VAL A 9 11.88 29.65 -21.41
C VAL A 9 11.07 28.60 -22.20
N ILE A 10 11.41 27.33 -22.04
CA ILE A 10 10.39 26.27 -22.01
C ILE A 10 10.29 25.80 -20.57
N ARG A 11 9.38 26.48 -19.87
CA ARG A 11 8.84 26.11 -18.58
C ARG A 11 8.20 24.73 -18.75
N TRP A 12 8.96 23.68 -18.46
CA TRP A 12 8.42 22.33 -18.32
C TRP A 12 7.25 22.38 -17.35
N ILE A 13 6.14 21.73 -17.71
CA ILE A 13 4.97 21.56 -16.87
C ILE A 13 5.37 20.70 -15.67
N ARG A 14 5.97 21.35 -14.66
CA ARG A 14 6.04 20.88 -13.27
C ARG A 14 4.63 20.99 -12.69
N GLY A 15 3.76 20.08 -13.09
CA GLY A 15 2.33 20.14 -12.80
C GLY A 15 1.69 18.82 -12.36
N THR A 16 2.42 17.71 -12.33
CA THR A 16 1.94 16.46 -11.74
C THR A 16 2.55 16.30 -10.36
N SER A 17 1.70 16.24 -9.34
CA SER A 17 2.10 15.80 -8.00
C SER A 17 2.62 14.37 -8.12
N LEU A 18 3.94 14.18 -8.16
CA LEU A 18 4.51 12.84 -7.97
C LEU A 18 3.95 12.31 -6.64
N PRO A 19 3.37 11.10 -6.61
CA PRO A 19 2.76 10.52 -5.41
C PRO A 19 3.78 10.30 -4.27
N LEU A 20 5.07 10.36 -4.62
CA LEU A 20 6.21 10.18 -3.73
C LEU A 20 6.80 11.50 -3.22
N ARG A 21 6.28 12.63 -3.70
CA ARG A 21 6.78 13.95 -3.32
C ARG A 21 6.54 14.14 -1.83
N ASP A 22 7.60 14.57 -1.14
CA ASP A 22 7.60 14.83 0.31
C ASP A 22 7.59 13.58 1.20
N LEU A 23 7.81 12.39 0.62
CA LEU A 23 8.17 11.21 1.40
C LEU A 23 9.66 11.26 1.77
N SER A 24 9.97 10.87 2.99
CA SER A 24 11.35 10.68 3.45
C SER A 24 11.51 9.29 4.04
N VAL A 25 12.71 8.74 3.92
CA VAL A 25 13.03 7.43 4.48
C VAL A 25 14.16 7.58 5.48
N SER A 26 14.03 6.91 6.61
CA SER A 26 15.10 6.75 7.60
C SER A 26 15.17 5.29 8.02
N GLU A 27 16.36 4.85 8.44
CA GLU A 27 16.51 3.56 9.11
C GLU A 27 16.61 3.78 10.62
N THR A 28 15.84 2.99 11.37
CA THR A 28 15.84 2.98 12.84
C THR A 28 16.05 1.54 13.30
N VAL A 29 16.52 1.36 14.53
CA VAL A 29 16.64 0.04 15.16
C VAL A 29 15.43 -0.18 16.05
N ASP A 30 14.71 -1.28 15.83
CA ASP A 30 13.55 -1.66 16.65
C ASP A 30 13.96 -2.10 18.07
N ALA A 31 12.99 -2.30 18.95
CA ALA A 31 13.24 -2.73 20.33
C ALA A 31 13.88 -4.13 20.47
N ARG A 32 13.97 -4.91 19.38
CA ARG A 32 14.69 -6.19 19.34
C ARG A 32 16.07 -6.09 18.71
N GLY A 33 16.50 -4.90 18.30
CA GLY A 33 17.82 -4.67 17.73
C GLY A 33 17.88 -4.86 16.21
N PHE A 34 16.75 -5.00 15.52
CA PHE A 34 16.73 -5.16 14.07
C PHE A 34 16.58 -3.80 13.35
N PRO A 35 17.37 -3.53 12.30
CA PRO A 35 17.20 -2.33 11.50
C PRO A 35 15.93 -2.42 10.64
N GLN A 36 15.17 -1.34 10.61
CA GLN A 36 13.91 -1.22 9.88
C GLN A 36 13.81 0.15 9.20
N ALA A 37 13.25 0.16 7.99
CA ALA A 37 12.96 1.39 7.28
C ALA A 37 11.64 2.01 7.75
N HIS A 38 11.71 3.30 8.03
CA HIS A 38 10.59 4.17 8.35
C HIS A 38 10.31 5.07 7.14
N ILE A 39 9.17 4.86 6.48
CA ILE A 39 8.73 5.71 5.37
C ILE A 39 7.79 6.77 5.93
N THR A 40 8.22 8.01 5.90
CA THR A 40 7.57 9.12 6.57
C THR A 40 6.90 10.05 5.58
N ASP A 41 5.68 10.49 5.91
CA ASP A 41 4.99 11.59 5.25
C ASP A 41 4.78 12.71 6.27
N SER A 42 5.68 13.70 6.19
CA SER A 42 5.71 14.85 7.11
C SER A 42 4.52 15.79 6.94
N LYS A 43 3.88 15.82 5.76
CA LYS A 43 2.69 16.65 5.52
C LYS A 43 1.47 16.12 6.24
N ARG A 44 1.39 14.79 6.38
CA ARG A 44 0.28 14.10 7.04
C ARG A 44 0.62 13.60 8.43
N HIS A 45 1.86 13.82 8.87
CA HIS A 45 2.34 13.48 10.19
C HIS A 45 2.20 11.99 10.49
N GLN A 46 2.61 11.17 9.53
CA GLN A 46 2.42 9.73 9.55
C GLN A 46 3.68 9.00 9.09
N LEU A 47 3.78 7.75 9.50
CA LEU A 47 4.93 6.89 9.26
C LEU A 47 4.45 5.47 8.96
N ALA A 48 5.01 4.84 7.94
CA ALA A 48 4.79 3.44 7.64
C ALA A 48 6.05 2.62 7.89
N VAL A 49 5.86 1.45 8.48
CA VAL A 49 6.88 0.40 8.58
C VAL A 49 6.37 -0.85 7.90
N ALA A 50 7.29 -1.57 7.25
CA ALA A 50 6.99 -2.81 6.57
C ALA A 50 7.90 -3.93 7.11
N ASN A 51 7.39 -5.15 6.98
CA ASN A 51 8.08 -6.39 7.24
C ASN A 51 8.02 -7.22 5.97
N LEU A 52 9.15 -7.81 5.60
CA LEU A 52 9.28 -8.70 4.47
C LEU A 52 8.86 -10.10 4.90
N VAL A 53 7.87 -10.67 4.23
CA VAL A 53 7.44 -12.06 4.46
C VAL A 53 8.34 -13.00 3.67
N ASP A 54 8.74 -14.12 4.29
CA ASP A 54 9.51 -15.14 3.59
C ASP A 54 8.67 -15.81 2.49
N GLY A 55 9.30 -16.02 1.33
CA GLY A 55 8.64 -16.57 0.15
C GLY A 55 8.31 -15.52 -0.90
N SER A 56 7.44 -15.86 -1.83
CA SER A 56 7.03 -15.01 -2.94
C SER A 56 5.57 -15.22 -3.31
N GLY A 57 4.98 -14.23 -3.98
CA GLY A 57 3.67 -14.36 -4.60
C GLY A 57 2.49 -13.99 -3.70
N VAL A 58 1.36 -14.67 -3.92
CA VAL A 58 0.06 -14.36 -3.33
C VAL A 58 -0.07 -14.98 -1.94
N VAL A 59 -0.52 -14.18 -0.96
CA VAL A 59 -0.70 -14.66 0.42
C VAL A 59 -2.13 -15.12 0.66
N GLU A 60 -2.26 -16.28 1.31
CA GLU A 60 -3.53 -16.87 1.72
C GLU A 60 -4.37 -15.89 2.56
N PRO A 61 -5.66 -15.66 2.22
CA PRO A 61 -6.51 -14.68 2.88
C PRO A 61 -6.68 -14.91 4.39
N ASP A 62 -6.77 -16.18 4.81
CA ASP A 62 -7.00 -16.54 6.21
C ASP A 62 -5.82 -16.16 7.10
N ARG A 63 -4.60 -16.32 6.60
CA ARG A 63 -3.38 -15.91 7.32
C ARG A 63 -3.28 -14.41 7.47
N ILE A 64 -3.60 -13.66 6.40
CA ILE A 64 -3.66 -12.19 6.48
C ILE A 64 -4.73 -11.74 7.47
N SER A 65 -5.90 -12.36 7.45
CA SER A 65 -7.00 -12.03 8.37
C SER A 65 -6.61 -12.35 9.83
N ALA A 66 -5.94 -13.47 10.07
CA ALA A 66 -5.44 -13.83 11.40
C ALA A 66 -4.37 -12.84 11.91
N TRP A 67 -3.39 -12.48 11.07
CA TRP A 67 -2.39 -11.47 11.39
C TRP A 67 -3.02 -10.11 11.69
N THR A 68 -3.92 -9.67 10.82
CA THR A 68 -4.63 -8.38 10.90
C THR A 68 -5.37 -8.23 12.24
N ARG A 69 -6.02 -9.30 12.71
CA ARG A 69 -6.71 -9.32 14.01
C ARG A 69 -5.77 -9.14 15.20
N GLN A 70 -4.55 -9.67 15.12
CA GLN A 70 -3.57 -9.57 16.21
C GLN A 70 -2.97 -8.17 16.31
N VAL A 71 -2.81 -7.46 15.19
CA VAL A 71 -2.17 -6.13 15.17
C VAL A 71 -3.17 -4.98 15.28
N ALA A 72 -4.48 -5.25 15.20
CA ALA A 72 -5.52 -4.21 15.18
C ALA A 72 -5.52 -3.30 16.41
N GLY A 73 -5.05 -3.80 17.56
CA GLY A 73 -5.00 -3.07 18.83
C GLY A 73 -3.70 -2.31 19.10
N LEU A 74 -2.75 -2.25 18.17
CA LEU A 74 -1.49 -1.53 18.36
C LEU A 74 -1.73 -0.02 18.54
N ASP A 75 -0.99 0.61 19.46
CA ASP A 75 -1.11 2.05 19.69
C ASP A 75 -0.78 2.82 18.41
N ARG A 76 -1.53 3.89 18.18
CA ARG A 76 -1.36 4.82 17.04
C ARG A 76 -1.49 4.20 15.65
N LEU A 77 -1.78 2.91 15.55
CA LEU A 77 -2.04 2.24 14.29
C LEU A 77 -3.29 2.85 13.65
N ARG A 78 -3.13 3.41 12.46
CA ARG A 78 -4.24 3.93 11.65
C ARG A 78 -4.78 2.88 10.71
N VAL A 79 -3.89 2.10 10.13
CA VAL A 79 -4.24 1.07 9.14
C VAL A 79 -3.10 0.05 9.08
N SER A 80 -3.44 -1.23 9.03
CA SER A 80 -2.50 -2.29 8.63
C SER A 80 -2.60 -2.51 7.12
N PHE A 81 -1.50 -2.92 6.52
CA PHE A 81 -1.47 -3.25 5.09
C PHE A 81 -0.74 -4.56 4.82
N ALA A 82 -1.22 -5.30 3.83
CA ALA A 82 -0.60 -6.51 3.32
C ALA A 82 -0.49 -6.43 1.79
N CYS A 83 0.72 -6.37 1.29
CA CYS A 83 1.03 -6.29 -0.14
C CYS A 83 1.43 -7.65 -0.68
N ASP A 84 0.79 -8.10 -1.75
CA ASP A 84 1.16 -9.30 -2.49
C ASP A 84 0.96 -9.09 -4.00
N SER A 85 1.46 -10.03 -4.80
CA SER A 85 1.42 -9.92 -6.25
C SER A 85 1.46 -11.27 -6.93
N THR A 86 1.11 -11.29 -8.21
CA THR A 86 1.27 -12.45 -9.10
C THR A 86 2.70 -12.62 -9.63
N THR A 87 3.66 -11.84 -9.10
CA THR A 87 5.09 -11.91 -9.43
C THR A 87 5.84 -12.74 -8.39
N SER A 88 7.15 -12.94 -8.60
CA SER A 88 8.03 -13.53 -7.58
C SER A 88 8.50 -12.53 -6.50
N ALA A 89 7.93 -11.32 -6.47
CA ALA A 89 8.22 -10.36 -5.41
C ALA A 89 7.78 -10.93 -4.04
N PRO A 90 8.59 -10.78 -2.99
CA PRO A 90 8.17 -11.13 -1.65
C PRO A 90 6.99 -10.24 -1.19
N PRO A 91 6.03 -10.80 -0.42
CA PRO A 91 4.98 -10.02 0.20
C PRO A 91 5.52 -9.05 1.26
N LEU A 92 4.77 -7.98 1.52
CA LEU A 92 5.03 -7.07 2.63
C LEU A 92 3.84 -7.04 3.58
N LEU A 93 4.10 -7.04 4.88
CA LEU A 93 3.10 -6.78 5.93
C LEU A 93 3.55 -5.58 6.74
N GLY A 94 2.65 -4.65 7.03
CA GLY A 94 3.05 -3.43 7.71
C GLY A 94 1.91 -2.67 8.36
N GLY A 95 2.31 -1.61 9.04
CA GLY A 95 1.40 -0.69 9.71
C GLY A 95 1.73 0.74 9.32
N LEU A 96 0.69 1.55 9.24
CA LEU A 96 0.81 3.00 9.19
C LEU A 96 0.35 3.58 10.51
N PHE A 97 1.21 4.41 11.08
CA PHE A 97 1.06 5.05 12.37
C PHE A 97 0.98 6.56 12.18
N SER A 98 0.24 7.25 13.05
CA SER A 98 0.12 8.71 12.97
C SER A 98 0.44 9.38 14.29
N ALA A 99 1.01 10.59 14.19
CA ALA A 99 1.11 11.50 15.31
C ALA A 99 -0.27 11.83 15.90
N GLN A 100 -0.37 11.80 17.22
CA GLN A 100 -1.57 12.19 17.97
C GLN A 100 -1.43 13.62 18.51
N THR A 101 -0.24 14.01 18.94
CA THR A 101 -0.02 15.31 19.61
C THR A 101 0.45 16.40 18.65
N LYS A 102 0.29 17.67 19.06
CA LYS A 102 0.83 18.81 18.29
C LYS A 102 2.37 18.81 18.25
N ALA A 103 3.02 18.28 19.29
CA ALA A 103 4.47 18.18 19.35
C ALA A 103 4.99 17.18 18.32
N GLU A 104 4.42 15.97 18.31
CA GLU A 104 4.75 14.91 17.33
C GLU A 104 4.50 15.36 15.88
N ARG A 105 3.43 16.13 15.63
CA ARG A 105 3.17 16.66 14.28
C ARG A 105 4.26 17.62 13.80
N LYS A 106 4.96 18.31 14.71
CA LYS A 106 6.09 19.18 14.36
C LYS A 106 7.38 18.38 14.17
N ASP A 107 7.54 17.32 14.94
CA ASP A 107 8.72 16.45 14.94
C ASP A 107 8.30 15.00 15.14
N LEU A 108 8.42 14.20 14.08
CA LEU A 108 7.99 12.80 14.07
C LEU A 108 8.98 11.86 14.78
N THR A 109 10.05 12.37 15.38
CA THR A 109 11.04 11.56 16.12
C THR A 109 10.40 10.81 17.29
N GLU A 110 9.45 11.44 18.00
CA GLU A 110 8.70 10.79 19.08
C GLU A 110 7.82 9.65 18.54
N LEU A 111 7.11 9.90 17.42
CA LEU A 111 6.33 8.85 16.75
C LEU A 111 7.24 7.69 16.30
N ALA A 112 8.39 7.98 15.69
CA ALA A 112 9.34 6.98 15.23
C ALA A 112 9.88 6.13 16.39
N SER A 113 10.13 6.74 17.55
CA SER A 113 10.58 6.03 18.75
C SER A 113 9.51 5.07 19.28
N ILE A 114 8.25 5.49 19.28
CA ILE A 114 7.12 4.64 19.71
C ILE A 114 6.92 3.49 18.71
N VAL A 115 6.95 3.78 17.41
CA VAL A 115 6.86 2.74 16.38
C VAL A 115 8.02 1.75 16.48
N ALA A 116 9.24 2.18 16.80
CA ALA A 116 10.37 1.26 17.00
C ALA A 116 10.15 0.30 18.18
N VAL A 117 9.36 0.68 19.18
CA VAL A 117 8.98 -0.19 20.31
C VAL A 117 7.89 -1.18 19.91
N ASP A 118 6.90 -0.75 19.11
CA ASP A 118 5.73 -1.57 18.75
C ASP A 118 5.93 -2.42 17.49
N ALA A 119 6.86 -2.04 16.60
CA ALA A 119 7.13 -2.73 15.34
C ALA A 119 7.40 -4.25 15.50
N PRO A 120 8.08 -4.73 16.57
CA PRO A 120 8.22 -6.16 16.82
C PRO A 120 6.92 -6.96 16.85
N ALA A 121 5.84 -6.37 17.37
CA ALA A 121 4.55 -7.02 17.41
C ALA A 121 3.99 -7.34 16.01
N LEU A 122 4.38 -6.58 14.98
CA LEU A 122 3.92 -6.81 13.61
C LEU A 122 4.46 -8.13 13.03
N TYR A 123 5.76 -8.40 13.18
CA TYR A 123 6.36 -9.62 12.63
C TYR A 123 6.22 -10.83 13.56
N ASP A 124 6.08 -10.62 14.88
CA ASP A 124 5.68 -11.69 15.81
C ASP A 124 4.28 -12.21 15.50
N ALA A 125 3.33 -11.30 15.30
CA ALA A 125 1.98 -11.65 14.90
C ALA A 125 1.96 -12.37 13.54
N ALA A 126 2.84 -11.97 12.62
CA ALA A 126 2.96 -12.61 11.33
C ALA A 126 3.45 -14.07 11.47
N ALA A 127 4.46 -14.30 12.31
CA ALA A 127 4.93 -15.65 12.62
C ALA A 127 3.82 -16.53 13.23
N LEU A 128 3.01 -15.99 14.16
CA LEU A 128 1.86 -16.70 14.74
C LEU A 128 0.77 -17.03 13.70
N ALA A 129 0.63 -16.21 12.66
CA ALA A 129 -0.28 -16.45 11.55
C ALA A 129 0.30 -17.36 10.45
N GLY A 130 1.49 -17.94 10.65
CA GLY A 130 2.16 -18.77 9.66
C GLY A 130 2.72 -17.98 8.47
N LEU A 131 3.06 -16.72 8.70
CA LEU A 131 3.68 -15.78 7.76
C LEU A 131 5.00 -15.27 8.37
N PRO A 132 6.04 -16.12 8.48
CA PRO A 132 7.31 -15.68 9.03
C PRO A 132 7.80 -14.45 8.26
N ALA A 133 8.07 -13.38 9.00
CA ALA A 133 8.45 -12.10 8.45
C ALA A 133 9.59 -11.50 9.27
N ARG A 134 10.33 -10.61 8.63
CA ARG A 134 11.40 -9.83 9.27
C ARG A 134 11.22 -8.35 8.99
N PRO A 135 11.75 -7.45 9.84
CA PRO A 135 11.82 -6.03 9.52
C PRO A 135 12.42 -5.79 8.13
N ALA A 136 11.72 -4.99 7.31
CA ALA A 136 12.20 -4.63 6.00
C ALA A 136 13.14 -3.41 6.12
N ARG A 137 14.32 -3.53 5.50
CA ARG A 137 15.21 -2.39 5.28
C ARG A 137 14.76 -1.59 4.07
N GLU A 138 15.36 -0.42 3.86
CA GLU A 138 15.00 0.41 2.70
C GLU A 138 15.28 -0.35 1.40
N SER A 139 16.44 -1.00 1.33
CA SER A 139 16.85 -1.81 0.18
C SER A 139 15.89 -2.97 -0.13
N ASP A 140 15.22 -3.55 0.87
CA ASP A 140 14.23 -4.61 0.65
C ASP A 140 12.97 -4.04 -0.03
N VAL A 141 12.46 -2.92 0.48
CA VAL A 141 11.28 -2.25 -0.07
C VAL A 141 11.58 -1.71 -1.47
N ALA A 142 12.72 -1.04 -1.63
CA ALA A 142 13.19 -0.49 -2.91
C ALA A 142 13.42 -1.60 -3.95
N GLY A 143 14.10 -2.68 -3.57
CA GLY A 143 14.34 -3.83 -4.43
C GLY A 143 13.04 -4.51 -4.88
N ARG A 144 12.06 -4.62 -3.97
CA ARG A 144 10.71 -5.09 -4.31
C ARG A 144 10.04 -4.15 -5.33
N CYS A 145 10.09 -2.84 -5.11
CA CYS A 145 9.53 -1.86 -6.06
C CYS A 145 10.19 -1.96 -7.43
N GLY A 146 11.52 -2.08 -7.47
CA GLY A 146 12.28 -2.28 -8.70
C GLY A 146 11.90 -3.56 -9.44
N HIS A 147 11.71 -4.66 -8.71
CA HIS A 147 11.22 -5.90 -9.30
C HIS A 147 9.83 -5.73 -9.94
N LEU A 148 8.87 -5.12 -9.24
CA LEU A 148 7.52 -4.89 -9.77
C LEU A 148 7.52 -3.97 -10.99
N LEU A 149 8.31 -2.90 -10.95
CA LEU A 149 8.39 -1.92 -12.03
C LEU A 149 9.38 -2.29 -13.14
N ALA A 150 10.00 -3.48 -13.10
CA ALA A 150 11.07 -3.89 -14.00
C ALA A 150 12.18 -2.83 -14.14
N ALA A 151 12.56 -2.21 -13.03
CA ALA A 151 13.48 -1.08 -12.96
C ALA A 151 14.59 -1.30 -11.92
N ALA A 152 15.73 -0.65 -12.13
CA ALA A 152 16.84 -0.67 -11.19
C ALA A 152 16.60 0.33 -10.05
N VAL A 153 15.94 -0.12 -8.98
CA VAL A 153 15.63 0.68 -7.78
C VAL A 153 16.38 0.08 -6.60
N ARG A 154 17.30 0.85 -6.01
CA ARG A 154 18.14 0.42 -4.87
C ARG A 154 17.74 1.12 -3.57
N THR A 155 17.21 2.33 -3.70
CA THR A 155 16.69 3.15 -2.61
C THR A 155 15.29 3.64 -2.98
N ILE A 156 14.48 4.03 -2.00
CA ILE A 156 13.14 4.57 -2.28
C ILE A 156 13.23 5.89 -3.07
N PRO A 157 14.20 6.79 -2.82
CA PRO A 157 14.44 7.96 -3.67
C PRO A 157 14.65 7.65 -5.16
N ASP A 158 15.21 6.49 -5.53
CA ASP A 158 15.39 6.14 -6.96
C ASP A 158 14.05 6.08 -7.72
N LEU A 159 12.93 5.84 -7.01
CA LEU A 159 11.59 5.85 -7.62
C LEU A 159 11.17 7.22 -8.16
N THR A 160 11.69 8.32 -7.60
CA THR A 160 11.40 9.68 -8.09
C THR A 160 12.17 10.01 -9.36
N GLU A 161 13.24 9.27 -9.65
CA GLU A 161 14.05 9.41 -10.87
C GLU A 161 13.47 8.62 -12.05
N LEU A 162 12.52 7.72 -11.81
CA LEU A 162 11.78 7.06 -12.88
C LEU A 162 10.91 8.07 -13.64
N THR A 163 10.64 7.78 -14.91
CA THR A 163 9.74 8.61 -15.71
C THR A 163 8.29 8.24 -15.39
N TRP A 164 7.52 9.19 -14.82
CA TRP A 164 6.10 9.04 -14.51
C TRP A 164 5.24 9.82 -15.50
N HIS A 165 4.35 9.13 -16.20
CA HIS A 165 3.31 9.72 -17.05
C HIS A 165 1.94 9.27 -16.55
N GLU A 166 1.24 10.16 -15.85
CA GLU A 166 -0.09 9.88 -15.32
C GLU A 166 -1.18 10.47 -16.20
N SER A 167 -2.19 9.66 -16.50
CA SER A 167 -3.45 10.07 -17.08
C SER A 167 -4.58 9.87 -16.07
N ALA A 168 -5.80 10.28 -16.43
CA ALA A 168 -6.96 9.96 -15.62
C ALA A 168 -7.23 8.45 -15.53
N ARG A 169 -6.70 7.62 -16.43
CA ARG A 169 -7.06 6.20 -16.58
C ARG A 169 -5.93 5.21 -16.33
N SER A 170 -4.69 5.68 -16.33
CA SER A 170 -3.51 4.85 -16.14
C SER A 170 -2.35 5.71 -15.63
N VAL A 171 -1.32 5.04 -15.12
CA VAL A 171 -0.02 5.65 -14.87
C VAL A 171 1.04 4.78 -15.50
N GLN A 172 1.90 5.38 -16.32
CA GLN A 172 3.08 4.74 -16.86
C GLN A 172 4.29 5.12 -16.02
N VAL A 173 5.05 4.12 -15.56
CA VAL A 173 6.30 4.30 -14.83
C VAL A 173 7.39 3.53 -15.55
N GLY A 174 8.33 4.27 -16.17
CA GLY A 174 9.30 3.67 -17.08
C GLY A 174 8.60 2.94 -18.23
N SER A 175 8.83 1.64 -18.35
CA SER A 175 8.24 0.78 -19.39
C SER A 175 6.91 0.14 -18.98
N VAL A 176 6.45 0.30 -17.73
CA VAL A 176 5.28 -0.41 -17.22
C VAL A 176 4.07 0.52 -17.17
N GLU A 177 3.01 0.18 -17.92
CA GLU A 177 1.71 0.83 -17.78
C GLU A 177 0.86 0.12 -16.72
N CYS A 178 0.42 0.90 -15.74
CA CYS A 178 -0.31 0.45 -14.56
C CYS A 178 -1.71 1.07 -14.50
N ILE A 179 -2.70 0.26 -14.14
CA ILE A 179 -4.08 0.71 -13.93
C ILE A 179 -4.56 0.22 -12.57
N SER A 180 -5.03 1.15 -11.75
CA SER A 180 -5.35 0.93 -10.35
C SER A 180 -6.84 1.03 -10.07
N PHE A 181 -7.29 0.12 -9.23
CA PHE A 181 -8.66 -0.04 -8.76
C PHE A 181 -8.69 -0.13 -7.24
N THR A 182 -9.83 0.22 -6.65
CA THR A 182 -10.15 -0.10 -5.26
C THR A 182 -11.32 -1.08 -5.23
N VAL A 183 -11.24 -2.10 -4.37
CA VAL A 183 -12.28 -3.10 -4.17
C VAL A 183 -12.77 -3.03 -2.72
N SER A 184 -14.06 -2.72 -2.53
CA SER A 184 -14.67 -2.66 -1.20
C SER A 184 -14.79 -4.05 -0.59
N CYS A 185 -14.19 -4.28 0.58
CA CYS A 185 -14.23 -5.58 1.27
C CYS A 185 -14.82 -5.49 2.68
N SER A 186 -15.32 -4.32 3.11
CA SER A 186 -15.80 -4.09 4.49
C SER A 186 -17.13 -4.74 4.84
N ASP A 187 -17.94 -5.15 3.86
CA ASP A 187 -19.24 -5.74 4.15
C ASP A 187 -19.07 -7.20 4.60
N PRO A 188 -19.63 -7.64 5.74
CA PRO A 188 -19.37 -8.97 6.30
C PRO A 188 -19.77 -10.14 5.39
N ALA A 189 -20.75 -9.97 4.52
CA ALA A 189 -21.16 -11.01 3.57
C ALA A 189 -20.50 -10.80 2.20
N SER A 190 -20.84 -9.70 1.54
CA SER A 190 -20.43 -9.42 0.16
C SER A 190 -19.00 -8.90 0.04
N GLY A 191 -18.40 -8.38 1.12
CA GLY A 191 -17.00 -7.97 1.17
C GLY A 191 -16.06 -9.16 1.36
N VAL A 192 -16.45 -10.14 2.17
CA VAL A 192 -15.72 -11.42 2.29
C VAL A 192 -15.74 -12.17 0.96
N GLU A 193 -16.90 -12.25 0.29
CA GLU A 193 -17.01 -12.80 -1.07
C GLU A 193 -16.07 -12.10 -2.05
N ALA A 194 -16.02 -10.76 -2.04
CA ALA A 194 -15.16 -9.97 -2.93
C ALA A 194 -13.66 -10.18 -2.66
N SER A 195 -13.27 -10.30 -1.38
CA SER A 195 -11.89 -10.58 -0.98
C SER A 195 -11.44 -11.97 -1.41
N ALA A 196 -12.32 -12.97 -1.26
CA ALA A 196 -12.09 -14.34 -1.70
C ALA A 196 -11.96 -14.43 -3.23
N ASP A 197 -12.90 -13.84 -3.96
CA ASP A 197 -12.90 -13.80 -5.43
C ASP A 197 -11.64 -13.12 -5.98
N LEU A 198 -11.22 -12.00 -5.39
CA LEU A 198 -9.96 -11.36 -5.75
C LEU A 198 -8.76 -12.27 -5.49
N SER A 199 -8.77 -13.06 -4.42
CA SER A 199 -7.66 -13.97 -4.09
C SER A 199 -7.61 -15.18 -5.03
N GLU A 200 -8.77 -15.69 -5.45
CA GLU A 200 -8.89 -16.72 -6.49
C GLU A 200 -8.33 -16.22 -7.82
N VAL A 201 -8.75 -15.02 -8.27
CA VAL A 201 -8.22 -14.39 -9.50
C VAL A 201 -6.70 -14.21 -9.44
N LEU A 202 -6.14 -13.78 -8.30
CA LEU A 202 -4.69 -13.62 -8.17
C LEU A 202 -3.95 -14.97 -8.18
N ALA A 203 -4.52 -16.03 -7.59
CA ALA A 203 -3.89 -17.35 -7.53
C ALA A 203 -3.86 -18.05 -8.90
N GLU A 204 -4.89 -17.82 -9.73
CA GLU A 204 -5.06 -18.46 -11.03
C GLU A 204 -4.64 -17.57 -12.21
N TRP A 205 -4.09 -16.38 -11.94
CA TRP A 205 -3.78 -15.40 -12.98
C TRP A 205 -2.72 -15.89 -13.97
N ASP A 206 -3.12 -16.08 -15.22
CA ASP A 206 -2.25 -16.48 -16.33
C ASP A 206 -2.39 -15.63 -17.60
N ALA A 207 -3.30 -14.65 -17.60
CA ALA A 207 -3.70 -13.85 -18.75
C ALA A 207 -2.65 -12.80 -19.21
N GLY A 208 -1.39 -12.97 -18.83
CA GLY A 208 -0.32 -12.01 -19.07
C GLY A 208 -0.36 -10.79 -18.13
N GLY A 209 0.72 -10.01 -18.16
CA GLY A 209 0.92 -8.91 -17.20
C GLY A 209 0.99 -9.39 -15.74
N HIS A 210 0.90 -8.46 -14.81
CA HIS A 210 0.97 -8.76 -13.38
C HIS A 210 -0.10 -7.99 -12.59
N ILE A 211 -0.58 -8.58 -11.50
CA ILE A 211 -1.51 -7.94 -10.58
C ILE A 211 -0.82 -7.77 -9.25
N TRP A 212 -0.87 -6.56 -8.71
CA TRP A 212 -0.33 -6.20 -7.41
C TRP A 212 -1.48 -5.73 -6.53
N ARG A 213 -1.53 -6.21 -5.30
CA ARG A 213 -2.60 -5.89 -4.38
C ARG A 213 -2.02 -5.44 -3.05
N THR A 214 -2.64 -4.42 -2.47
CA THR A 214 -2.52 -4.09 -1.06
C THR A 214 -3.89 -4.25 -0.41
N ARG A 215 -4.00 -5.17 0.54
CA ARG A 215 -5.15 -5.27 1.44
C ARG A 215 -4.93 -4.30 2.59
N TRP A 216 -5.95 -3.52 2.90
CA TRP A 216 -5.94 -2.55 3.99
C TRP A 216 -6.98 -2.96 5.02
N MET A 217 -6.61 -2.85 6.30
CA MET A 217 -7.55 -2.91 7.40
C MET A 217 -7.35 -1.70 8.30
N ARG A 218 -8.41 -0.92 8.48
CA ARG A 218 -8.47 0.18 9.42
C ARG A 218 -9.25 -0.27 10.66
N PRO A 219 -8.63 -0.36 11.84
CA PRO A 219 -9.33 -0.69 13.07
C PRO A 219 -10.44 0.34 13.37
N PHE A 220 -11.54 -0.09 13.99
CA PHE A 220 -12.47 0.86 14.60
C PHE A 220 -11.84 1.42 15.87
N VAL A 221 -11.89 2.75 16.02
CA VAL A 221 -11.18 3.50 17.08
C VAL A 221 -12.08 3.70 18.29
N ASP A 222 -12.89 2.71 18.68
CA ASP A 222 -13.69 2.87 19.90
C ASP A 222 -13.28 1.85 20.97
N PRO A 223 -12.42 2.25 21.92
CA PRO A 223 -12.06 1.44 23.08
C PRO A 223 -13.23 1.16 24.03
N ASP A 224 -14.32 1.95 23.95
CA ASP A 224 -15.40 1.96 24.94
C ASP A 224 -16.75 1.43 24.42
N SER A 225 -16.95 1.26 23.10
CA SER A 225 -18.28 0.90 22.54
C SER A 225 -18.41 -0.47 21.89
N VAL A 226 -17.36 -1.28 21.89
CA VAL A 226 -17.34 -2.51 21.10
C VAL A 226 -16.83 -3.66 21.95
N SER A 227 -17.63 -4.72 22.09
CA SER A 227 -17.18 -5.94 22.77
C SER A 227 -15.87 -6.42 22.13
N ALA A 228 -14.96 -7.01 22.90
CA ALA A 228 -13.64 -7.47 22.40
C ALA A 228 -13.71 -8.41 21.17
N ILE A 229 -14.90 -8.92 20.85
CA ILE A 229 -15.22 -9.77 19.70
C ILE A 229 -15.55 -8.93 18.45
N GLU A 230 -16.30 -7.83 18.58
CA GLU A 230 -16.63 -6.94 17.45
C GLU A 230 -15.43 -6.03 17.07
N ALA A 231 -14.54 -5.73 18.02
CA ALA A 231 -13.26 -5.06 17.76
C ALA A 231 -12.31 -5.97 16.94
N ALA A 232 -12.47 -7.28 17.06
CA ALA A 232 -11.70 -8.28 16.32
C ALA A 232 -12.22 -8.48 14.88
N ASP A 233 -13.48 -8.18 14.57
CA ASP A 233 -14.08 -8.45 13.25
C ASP A 233 -14.53 -7.20 12.46
N GLY A 234 -14.47 -5.98 13.02
CA GLY A 234 -15.25 -4.86 12.49
C GLY A 234 -14.56 -3.87 11.55
N GLY A 235 -13.23 -3.74 11.55
CA GLY A 235 -12.54 -2.63 10.87
C GLY A 235 -12.92 -2.43 9.39
N ARG A 236 -12.69 -1.24 8.83
CA ARG A 236 -12.91 -1.04 7.39
C ARG A 236 -11.84 -1.81 6.61
N VAL A 237 -12.27 -2.69 5.69
CA VAL A 237 -11.38 -3.50 4.86
C VAL A 237 -11.60 -3.18 3.39
N TRP A 238 -10.50 -2.95 2.67
CA TRP A 238 -10.55 -2.78 1.22
C TRP A 238 -9.24 -3.25 0.60
N SER A 239 -9.28 -3.51 -0.70
CA SER A 239 -8.07 -3.81 -1.46
C SER A 239 -7.82 -2.71 -2.48
N THR A 240 -6.60 -2.20 -2.54
CA THR A 240 -6.12 -1.50 -3.74
C THR A 240 -5.49 -2.55 -4.65
N VAL A 241 -5.78 -2.50 -5.94
CA VAL A 241 -5.28 -3.46 -6.94
C VAL A 241 -4.73 -2.68 -8.11
N THR A 242 -3.49 -2.94 -8.51
CA THR A 242 -2.87 -2.39 -9.71
C THR A 242 -2.61 -3.52 -10.68
N VAL A 243 -3.10 -3.37 -11.90
CA VAL A 243 -2.82 -4.25 -13.02
C VAL A 243 -1.72 -3.61 -13.86
N ALA A 244 -0.58 -4.29 -13.97
CA ALA A 244 0.56 -3.93 -14.80
C ALA A 244 0.50 -4.71 -16.12
N GLY A 245 0.43 -3.98 -17.23
CA GLY A 245 0.21 -4.57 -18.57
C GLY A 245 -0.75 -3.77 -19.45
N GLY A 246 -1.24 -2.61 -18.98
CA GLY A 246 -2.09 -1.72 -19.75
C GLY A 246 -3.57 -2.12 -19.79
N HIS A 247 -4.33 -1.41 -20.61
CA HIS A 247 -5.80 -1.42 -20.59
C HIS A 247 -6.43 -2.76 -20.95
N GLU A 248 -5.83 -3.52 -21.85
CA GLU A 248 -6.34 -4.84 -22.25
C GLU A 248 -6.26 -5.83 -21.09
N ILE A 249 -5.10 -5.90 -20.42
CA ILE A 249 -4.90 -6.77 -19.26
C ILE A 249 -5.81 -6.34 -18.09
N ALA A 250 -5.97 -5.04 -17.87
CA ALA A 250 -6.92 -4.53 -16.87
C ALA A 250 -8.38 -4.90 -17.20
N HIS A 251 -8.75 -4.98 -18.48
CA HIS A 251 -10.07 -5.45 -18.88
C HIS A 251 -10.26 -6.95 -18.58
N LEU A 252 -9.26 -7.77 -18.89
CA LEU A 252 -9.26 -9.20 -18.57
C LEU A 252 -9.35 -9.43 -17.06
N PHE A 253 -8.66 -8.63 -16.26
CA PHE A 253 -8.76 -8.69 -14.79
C PHE A 253 -10.20 -8.44 -14.32
N LEU A 254 -10.85 -7.41 -14.85
CA LEU A 254 -12.25 -7.14 -14.50
C LEU A 254 -13.18 -8.27 -14.96
N GLN A 255 -12.92 -8.89 -16.11
CA GLN A 255 -13.72 -10.02 -16.61
C GLN A 255 -13.55 -11.28 -15.77
N ALA A 256 -12.35 -11.53 -15.23
CA ALA A 256 -12.07 -12.66 -14.37
C ALA A 256 -12.83 -12.59 -13.03
N LEU A 257 -13.13 -11.37 -12.55
CA LEU A 257 -13.94 -11.18 -11.34
C LEU A 257 -15.41 -11.55 -11.56
N ARG A 258 -16.01 -12.18 -10.54
CA ARG A 258 -17.44 -12.48 -10.52
C ARG A 258 -18.25 -11.18 -10.68
N PRO A 259 -19.43 -11.24 -11.34
CA PRO A 259 -20.27 -10.05 -11.55
C PRO A 259 -20.58 -9.27 -10.28
N ARG A 260 -20.80 -9.96 -9.15
CA ARG A 260 -21.07 -9.32 -7.85
C ARG A 260 -19.86 -8.55 -7.31
N THR A 261 -18.66 -9.10 -7.45
CA THR A 261 -17.42 -8.44 -7.04
C THR A 261 -17.15 -7.21 -7.87
N ARG A 262 -17.39 -7.27 -9.20
CA ARG A 262 -17.22 -6.11 -10.11
C ARG A 262 -18.01 -4.88 -9.69
N LEU A 263 -19.20 -5.05 -9.10
CA LEU A 263 -20.01 -3.92 -8.59
C LEU A 263 -19.35 -3.16 -7.42
N ARG A 264 -18.34 -3.78 -6.80
CA ARG A 264 -17.57 -3.23 -5.67
C ARG A 264 -16.21 -2.70 -6.09
N VAL A 265 -15.87 -2.83 -7.39
CA VAL A 265 -14.63 -2.32 -7.97
C VAL A 265 -14.85 -0.89 -8.44
N ARG A 266 -13.97 0.00 -8.00
CA ARG A 266 -13.91 1.38 -8.45
C ARG A 266 -12.61 1.60 -9.20
N HIS A 267 -12.71 2.13 -10.42
CA HIS A 267 -11.54 2.67 -11.12
C HIS A 267 -11.10 3.99 -10.47
N GLU A 268 -9.83 4.11 -10.11
CA GLU A 268 -9.30 5.26 -9.37
C GLU A 268 -8.91 6.41 -10.30
N SER A 269 -9.91 6.96 -10.99
CA SER A 269 -9.69 7.95 -12.04
C SER A 269 -8.99 9.20 -11.51
N GLY A 270 -7.84 9.56 -12.11
CA GLY A 270 -7.02 10.71 -11.71
C GLY A 270 -6.27 10.54 -10.39
N ARG A 271 -6.18 9.32 -9.86
CA ARG A 271 -5.43 8.97 -8.63
C ARG A 271 -4.49 7.77 -8.85
N GLN A 272 -4.15 7.48 -10.10
CA GLN A 272 -3.47 6.26 -10.52
C GLN A 272 -2.07 6.16 -9.92
N GLY A 273 -1.30 7.25 -9.92
CA GLY A 273 0.05 7.27 -9.36
C GLY A 273 0.05 7.03 -7.85
N VAL A 274 -0.89 7.62 -7.13
CA VAL A 274 -1.02 7.48 -5.68
C VAL A 274 -1.43 6.05 -5.28
N MET A 275 -2.35 5.45 -6.02
CA MET A 275 -2.75 4.05 -5.80
C MET A 275 -1.63 3.07 -6.13
N LEU A 276 -0.88 3.33 -7.21
CA LEU A 276 0.31 2.56 -7.53
C LEU A 276 1.33 2.60 -6.38
N ALA A 277 1.66 3.79 -5.86
CA ALA A 277 2.59 3.91 -4.73
C ALA A 277 2.15 3.10 -3.50
N ALA A 278 0.84 3.03 -3.26
CA ALA A 278 0.25 2.18 -2.22
C ALA A 278 0.50 0.68 -2.46
N ASN A 279 0.39 0.20 -3.70
CA ASN A 279 0.62 -1.20 -4.09
C ASN A 279 2.10 -1.59 -4.16
N LEU A 280 2.99 -0.60 -4.29
CA LEU A 280 4.42 -0.78 -4.14
C LEU A 280 4.84 -1.03 -2.68
N GLY A 281 3.94 -0.83 -1.70
CA GLY A 281 4.20 -1.01 -0.28
C GLY A 281 4.66 0.25 0.43
N LEU A 282 4.51 1.42 -0.21
CA LEU A 282 4.81 2.72 0.38
C LEU A 282 3.58 3.19 1.17
N GLY A 283 3.31 2.53 2.30
CA GLY A 283 2.03 2.56 3.03
C GLY A 283 1.42 3.95 3.28
N VAL A 284 2.26 4.99 3.40
CA VAL A 284 1.85 6.40 3.57
C VAL A 284 1.15 7.02 2.35
N ALA A 285 1.38 6.51 1.15
CA ALA A 285 0.95 7.16 -0.08
C ALA A 285 -0.56 7.00 -0.35
N GLY A 286 -1.17 5.83 -0.09
CA GLY A 286 -2.47 5.53 -0.71
C GLY A 286 -3.69 5.42 0.21
N PHE A 287 -3.54 5.01 1.47
CA PHE A 287 -4.73 4.57 2.25
C PHE A 287 -5.79 5.68 2.41
N GLN A 288 -5.36 6.94 2.55
CA GLN A 288 -6.26 8.10 2.68
C GLN A 288 -6.99 8.47 1.39
N HIS A 289 -6.46 8.02 0.24
CA HIS A 289 -7.04 8.26 -1.08
C HIS A 289 -7.91 7.11 -1.57
N ALA A 290 -7.73 5.94 -0.96
CA ALA A 290 -8.48 4.72 -1.21
C ALA A 290 -9.76 4.60 -0.36
N THR A 291 -10.11 5.63 0.42
CA THR A 291 -11.36 5.62 1.18
C THR A 291 -12.56 5.63 0.24
N ILE A 292 -13.22 4.48 0.18
CA ILE A 292 -14.58 4.36 -0.30
C ILE A 292 -15.47 4.98 0.79
N ASP A 293 -15.88 6.23 0.58
CA ASP A 293 -17.04 6.80 1.26
C ASP A 293 -18.28 6.09 0.70
N THR A 294 -18.47 4.82 1.05
CA THR A 294 -19.81 4.28 1.13
C THR A 294 -20.38 4.83 2.42
N GLU A 295 -21.16 5.90 2.30
CA GLU A 295 -22.18 6.19 3.30
C GLU A 295 -22.92 4.86 3.56
N LEU A 296 -22.77 4.31 4.76
CA LEU A 296 -23.68 3.29 5.21
C LEU A 296 -25.06 3.96 5.22
N PRO A 297 -26.10 3.38 4.58
CA PRO A 297 -27.44 3.90 4.77
C PRO A 297 -27.74 3.90 6.28
N ARG A 298 -28.18 5.06 6.77
CA ARG A 298 -28.66 5.22 8.15
C ARG A 298 -29.91 4.39 8.39
#